data_AF-A0A352RV81-F1
#
_entry.id   AF-A0A352RV81-F1
#
_cell.length_a   1.000
_cell.length_b   1.000
_cell.length_c   1.000
_cell.angle_alpha   90.00
_cell.angle_beta   90.00
_cell.angle_gamma   90.00
#
_symmetry.space_group_name_H-M   'P 1'
#
loop_
_entity.id
_entity.type
_entity.pdbx_description
1 polymer ?
#
loop_
_entity_poly.entity_id
_entity_poly.type
_entity_poly.pdbx_seq_one_letter_code
_entity_poly.pdbx_strand_id
1 'polypeptide(L)' 'NKGAALTTFISLAGRYLVLMPNNPRGGGVSRRIEGEDRQELRETMAQLEVPDG' A
#
# COMPACT_ATOMS: atom_id res chain seq x y z
N ASN A 1 -4.64 -32.07 -8.46
CA ASN A 1 -4.30 -30.70 -8.87
C ASN A 1 -5.00 -29.70 -7.96
N LYS A 2 -4.28 -28.87 -7.21
CA LYS A 2 -4.87 -27.77 -6.42
C LYS A 2 -5.12 -26.57 -7.35
N GLY A 3 -6.27 -25.92 -7.21
CA GLY A 3 -6.62 -24.71 -7.97
C GLY A 3 -5.85 -23.46 -7.50
N ALA A 4 -5.97 -22.37 -8.26
CA ALA A 4 -5.38 -21.09 -7.89
C ALA A 4 -6.08 -20.48 -6.67
N ALA A 5 -5.31 -19.91 -5.76
CA ALA A 5 -5.83 -19.05 -4.70
C ALA A 5 -6.11 -17.66 -5.29
N LEU A 6 -7.31 -17.13 -5.04
CA LEU A 6 -7.76 -15.83 -5.52
C LEU A 6 -8.16 -14.94 -4.33
N THR A 7 -8.13 -13.62 -4.54
CA THR A 7 -8.55 -12.62 -3.55
C THR A 7 -9.38 -11.52 -4.22
N THR A 8 -10.33 -10.95 -3.49
CA THR A 8 -11.08 -9.76 -3.90
C THR A 8 -10.35 -8.46 -3.51
N PHE A 9 -9.30 -8.55 -2.69
CA PHE A 9 -8.41 -7.44 -2.38
C PHE A 9 -7.42 -7.23 -3.51
N ILE A 10 -7.79 -6.33 -4.43
CA ILE A 10 -6.96 -5.96 -5.57
C ILE A 10 -5.82 -5.06 -5.09
N SER A 11 -4.62 -5.32 -5.60
CA SER A 11 -3.46 -4.44 -5.43
C SER A 11 -2.92 -4.03 -6.81
N LEU A 12 -2.64 -2.74 -6.97
CA LEU A 12 -2.11 -2.14 -8.20
C LEU A 12 -0.71 -1.60 -7.90
N ALA A 13 0.32 -2.35 -8.27
CA ALA A 13 1.71 -1.99 -8.02
C ALA A 13 2.21 -0.99 -9.07
N GLY A 14 2.62 0.19 -8.61
CA GLY A 14 3.34 1.19 -9.42
C GLY A 14 4.85 1.11 -9.19
N ARG A 15 5.56 2.09 -9.74
CA ARG A 15 7.02 2.19 -9.61
C ARG A 15 7.48 2.46 -8.16
N TYR A 16 6.69 3.23 -7.41
CA TYR A 16 7.07 3.75 -6.10
C TYR A 16 6.10 3.39 -4.98
N LEU A 17 4.85 3.06 -5.30
CA LEU A 17 3.80 2.75 -4.33
C LEU A 17 2.91 1.62 -4.84
N VAL A 18 2.11 1.05 -3.93
CA VAL A 18 1.08 0.05 -4.25
C VAL A 18 -0.25 0.59 -3.77
N LEU A 19 -1.22 0.73 -4.68
CA LEU A 19 -2.59 1.12 -4.34
C LEU A 19 -3.42 -0.12 -4.03
N MET A 20 -4.17 -0.09 -2.93
CA MET A 20 -5.13 -1.15 -2.58
C MET A 20 -6.52 -0.52 -2.36
N PRO A 21 -7.32 -0.33 -3.42
CA PRO A 21 -8.57 0.44 -3.32
C PRO A 21 -9.62 -0.25 -2.44
N ASN A 22 -9.67 -1.58 -2.42
CA ASN A 22 -10.71 -2.34 -1.73
C ASN A 22 -10.29 -2.78 -0.31
N ASN A 23 -9.26 -2.16 0.28
CA ASN A 23 -8.76 -2.52 1.60
C ASN A 23 -8.54 -1.26 2.46
N PRO A 24 -9.50 -0.89 3.32
CA PRO A 24 -9.41 0.31 4.16
C PRO A 24 -8.33 0.21 5.24
N ARG A 25 -7.78 -0.99 5.50
CA ARG A 25 -6.63 -1.21 6.39
C ARG A 25 -5.31 -1.31 5.62
N GLY A 26 -5.37 -1.18 4.30
CA GLY A 26 -4.23 -1.29 3.41
C GLY A 26 -3.46 0.02 3.33
N GLY A 27 -2.19 0.00 3.70
CA GLY A 27 -1.32 1.17 3.60
C GLY A 27 -0.12 1.10 4.53
N GLY A 28 0.81 2.04 4.35
CA GLY A 28 2.01 2.18 5.18
C GLY A 28 3.30 2.21 4.37
N VAL A 29 4.42 2.22 5.09
CA VAL A 29 5.77 2.28 4.53
C VAL A 29 6.42 0.89 4.52
N SER A 30 7.16 0.59 3.45
CA SER A 30 7.91 -0.67 3.28
C SER A 30 8.69 -1.03 4.54
N ARG A 31 8.68 -2.32 4.92
CA ARG A 31 9.44 -2.82 6.08
C ARG A 31 10.96 -2.72 5.91
N ARG A 32 11.45 -2.55 4.68
CA ARG A 32 12.87 -2.35 4.38
C ARG A 32 13.36 -0.92 4.67
N ILE A 33 12.46 -0.01 5.01
CA ILE A 33 12.77 1.38 5.31
C ILE A 33 12.66 1.58 6.82
N GLU A 34 13.73 2.11 7.40
CA GLU A 34 13.95 2.29 8.83
C GLU A 34 14.44 3.72 9.12
N GLY A 35 14.51 4.09 10.39
CA GLY A 35 15.00 5.42 10.81
C GLY A 35 14.08 6.58 10.41
N GLU A 36 14.68 7.76 10.23
CA GLU A 36 13.99 9.01 9.92
C GLU A 36 13.29 8.97 8.55
N ASP A 37 13.90 8.33 7.55
CA ASP A 37 13.33 8.14 6.20
C ASP A 37 11.92 7.51 6.25
N ARG A 38 11.71 6.58 7.18
CA ARG A 38 10.40 5.93 7.37
C ARG A 38 9.34 6.94 7.80
N GLN A 39 9.73 7.86 8.68
CA GLN A 39 8.82 8.86 9.22
C GLN A 39 8.51 9.92 8.15
N GLU A 40 9.53 10.41 7.46
CA GLU A 40 9.36 11.37 6.35
C GLU A 40 8.46 10.81 5.24
N LEU A 41 8.68 9.57 4.82
CA LEU A 41 7.84 8.93 3.81
C LEU A 41 6.42 8.71 4.29
N ARG A 42 6.21 8.42 5.58
CA ARG A 42 4.87 8.28 6.15
C ARG A 42 4.13 9.62 6.14
N GLU A 43 4.81 10.70 6.49
CA GLU A 43 4.25 12.06 6.49
C GLU A 43 3.93 12.51 5.07
N THR A 44 4.82 12.25 4.11
CA THR A 44 4.60 12.54 2.69
C THR A 44 3.40 11.76 2.13
N MET A 45 3.29 10.47 2.46
CA MET A 45 2.16 9.63 2.05
C MET A 45 0.83 10.10 2.65
N ALA A 46 0.83 10.70 3.86
CA ALA A 46 -0.37 11.22 4.50
C ALA A 46 -0.91 12.50 3.84
N GLN A 47 -0.11 13.17 3.02
CA GLN A 47 -0.53 14.35 2.25
C GLN A 47 -1.22 13.98 0.93
N LEU A 48 -1.17 12.71 0.52
CA LEU A 48 -1.81 12.26 -0.71
C LEU A 48 -3.31 12.03 -0.48
N GLU A 49 -4.12 12.64 -1.33
CA GLU A 49 -5.56 12.38 -1.38
C GLU A 49 -5.81 11.02 -2.07
N VAL A 50 -6.12 10.01 -1.25
CA VAL A 50 -6.54 8.69 -1.75
C VAL A 50 -8.07 8.68 -1.79
N PRO A 51 -8.70 8.44 -2.95
CA PRO A 51 -10.15 8.35 -3.05
C PRO A 51 -10.69 7.21 -2.18
N ASP A 52 -11.86 7.43 -1.58
CA ASP A 52 -12.60 6.36 -0.93
C ASP A 52 -13.09 5.36 -2.00
N GLY A 53 -12.82 4.08 -1.77
CA GLY A 53 -13.15 2.95 -2.64
C GLY A 53 -13.88 1.84 -1.91
#